data_AF-A0AAX2GKY1-F1
#
_entry.id   AF-A0AAX2GKY1-F1
#
_cell.length_a   1.000
_cell.length_b   1.000
_cell.length_c   1.000
_cell.angle_alpha   90.00
_cell.angle_beta   90.00
_cell.angle_gamma   90.00
#
_symmetry.space_group_name_H-M   'P 1'
#
loop_
_entity.id
_entity.type
_entity.pdbx_description
1 polymer ?
#
loop_
_entity_poly.entity_id
_entity_poly.type
_entity_poly.pdbx_seq_one_letter_code
_entity_poly.pdbx_strand_id
1 'polypeptide(L)'
;MQARHLMTAAAMTLAIAACKPAQQEPAKPRPPVILIEADAPPRPMKPELPPLFDDLERRTFQFFWDTTNEINGLTPDRYPSRPFASIASVGFALTAYPIGIENGWVSRNQAIDRTLTTLKFFRDVPMGPQRTGKAGYKGFYYHFLDMQEGRRYDSWVELSSVDTALLMMGVLFAQSYYDGDDPREKEIRQIADTLYKQVDWPWLQQRAPLISMGWFPENGFIDHDWMGYNEAMMVYILALGSPSHPVSPDAWTVWTRTYDNDWGVYQGQEYLSFGPLFGHQYSHVWIDFRDIQDAYMRERGSTYFLNSRSAALAQREYAIANPMNWKEYGENVWGLTASDGPQNTTQEYRGEQRQFRHYSSRGAGLRENFDDGTIAPTAAISSVVFAPEEVIPATLEMHKRYGDYIYSSYGFLDSFNPSFNYDIPIKTGRVVPDRGWVASDYIAIDQGPILTMIANYRNDFVWDVMKKNPYIRKGLERAGFSGGWLAPEGSFQPLELQKDEKAAAARAVGIAESRAAAAQEQKNNANRNTGQGK
;
A
#
# COMPACT_ATOMS: atom_id res chain seq x y z
N MET A 1 -27.48 0.90 -70.46
CA MET A 1 -27.02 0.27 -71.72
C MET A 1 -25.60 0.68 -71.98
N GLN A 2 -24.85 -0.22 -72.61
CA GLN A 2 -23.40 -0.39 -72.59
C GLN A 2 -22.59 0.78 -73.19
N ALA A 3 -21.39 0.99 -72.64
CA ALA A 3 -20.26 1.56 -73.36
C ALA A 3 -19.07 0.58 -73.26
N ARG A 4 -18.51 0.28 -74.43
CA ARG A 4 -17.32 -0.53 -74.76
C ARG A 4 -16.69 0.23 -75.94
N HIS A 5 -15.40 0.30 -76.22
CA HIS A 5 -14.21 -0.42 -75.78
C HIS A 5 -13.03 0.18 -76.60
N LEU A 6 -11.80 0.04 -76.08
CA LEU A 6 -10.53 -0.39 -76.77
C LEU A 6 -10.06 0.43 -78.01
N MET A 7 -8.80 0.59 -78.37
CA MET A 7 -7.49 0.03 -77.99
C MET A 7 -6.39 0.90 -78.66
N THR A 8 -5.21 0.97 -78.01
CA THR A 8 -3.80 0.99 -78.49
C THR A 8 -3.50 1.00 -80.02
N ALA A 9 -2.39 1.53 -80.58
CA ALA A 9 -0.97 1.53 -80.18
C ALA A 9 -0.11 2.41 -81.12
N ALA A 10 1.15 2.72 -80.73
CA ALA A 10 2.41 2.79 -81.53
C ALA A 10 3.33 3.94 -81.05
N ALA A 11 4.65 4.01 -81.27
CA ALA A 11 5.80 3.12 -81.13
C ALA A 11 7.07 3.99 -81.33
N MET A 12 8.17 3.72 -80.58
CA MET A 12 9.60 4.08 -80.80
C MET A 12 9.98 5.59 -80.87
N THR A 13 11.15 6.10 -80.47
CA THR A 13 12.54 5.60 -80.39
C THR A 13 13.38 6.59 -79.53
N LEU A 14 14.46 6.12 -78.88
CA LEU A 14 15.38 6.91 -78.04
C LEU A 14 16.43 7.71 -78.83
N ALA A 15 16.80 8.89 -78.33
CA ALA A 15 18.14 9.47 -78.48
C ALA A 15 18.49 10.30 -77.23
N ILE A 16 19.68 10.07 -76.67
CA ILE A 16 20.20 10.71 -75.45
C ILE A 16 21.16 11.83 -75.85
N ALA A 17 20.97 13.03 -75.30
CA ALA A 17 21.95 14.12 -75.33
C ALA A 17 22.10 14.72 -73.92
N ALA A 18 23.35 14.94 -73.52
CA ALA A 18 23.78 15.36 -72.19
C ALA A 18 23.48 16.85 -71.90
N CYS A 19 22.95 17.14 -70.71
CA CYS A 19 22.81 18.50 -70.17
C CYS A 19 23.48 18.58 -68.79
N LYS A 20 24.24 19.67 -68.57
CA LYS A 20 24.97 20.01 -67.33
C LYS A 20 24.03 20.10 -66.11
N PRO A 21 24.51 19.78 -64.90
CA PRO A 21 23.73 19.97 -63.67
C PRO A 21 23.59 21.47 -63.35
N ALA A 22 22.36 21.89 -63.06
CA ALA A 22 22.03 23.23 -62.58
C ALA A 22 22.58 23.44 -61.16
N GLN A 23 23.23 24.58 -60.93
CA GLN A 23 23.66 25.03 -59.61
C GLN A 23 22.43 25.31 -58.74
N GLN A 24 22.31 24.58 -57.64
CA GLN A 24 21.35 24.85 -56.57
C GLN A 24 21.74 26.12 -55.82
N GLU A 25 20.84 27.10 -55.75
CA GLU A 25 20.98 28.23 -54.83
C GLU A 25 21.06 27.71 -53.38
N PRO A 26 21.96 28.27 -52.54
CA PRO A 26 22.04 27.90 -51.14
C PRO A 26 20.75 28.31 -50.42
N ALA A 27 20.12 27.35 -49.76
CA ALA A 27 18.92 27.57 -48.97
C ALA A 27 19.14 28.66 -47.90
N LYS A 28 18.21 29.62 -47.82
CA LYS A 28 18.20 30.62 -46.75
C LYS A 28 18.22 29.92 -45.38
N PRO A 29 19.05 30.35 -44.42
CA PRO A 29 19.09 29.74 -43.10
C PRO A 29 17.71 29.86 -42.45
N ARG A 30 17.17 28.72 -42.01
CA ARG A 30 15.94 28.69 -41.21
C ARG A 30 16.19 29.49 -39.92
N PRO A 31 15.23 30.31 -39.45
CA PRO A 31 15.35 30.96 -38.16
C PRO A 31 15.60 29.88 -37.10
N PRO A 32 16.48 30.15 -36.10
CA PRO A 32 16.75 29.17 -35.06
C PRO A 32 15.43 28.83 -34.38
N VAL A 33 15.08 27.55 -34.41
CA VAL A 33 14.04 27.01 -33.54
C VAL A 33 14.62 27.15 -32.15
N ILE A 34 14.17 28.17 -31.42
CA ILE A 34 14.34 28.22 -29.98
C ILE A 34 13.46 27.09 -29.46
N LEU A 35 14.07 25.93 -29.24
CA LEU A 35 13.51 24.93 -28.37
C LEU A 35 13.41 25.60 -27.01
N ILE A 36 12.21 26.06 -26.66
CA ILE A 36 11.86 26.21 -25.27
C ILE A 36 11.83 24.78 -24.76
N GLU A 37 12.95 24.32 -24.18
CA GLU A 37 12.93 23.16 -23.31
C GLU A 37 11.79 23.42 -22.33
N ALA A 38 10.79 22.55 -22.35
CA ALA A 38 9.82 22.53 -21.27
C ALA A 38 10.62 22.18 -20.02
N ASP A 39 11.04 23.20 -19.27
CA ASP A 39 11.55 23.01 -17.93
C ASP A 39 10.53 22.13 -17.22
N ALA A 40 10.93 20.91 -16.90
CA ALA A 40 10.19 20.10 -15.96
C ALA A 40 9.95 21.00 -14.74
N PRO A 41 8.71 21.09 -14.21
CA PRO A 41 8.45 21.93 -13.06
C PRO A 41 9.51 21.61 -12.01
N PRO A 42 10.19 22.63 -11.44
CA PRO A 42 11.21 22.38 -10.43
C PRO A 42 10.60 21.45 -9.39
N ARG A 43 11.29 20.35 -9.07
CA ARG A 43 10.83 19.40 -8.04
C ARG A 43 10.33 20.26 -6.88
N PRO A 44 9.05 20.14 -6.48
CA PRO A 44 8.49 20.96 -5.42
C PRO A 44 9.49 20.97 -4.28
N MET A 45 9.89 22.15 -3.80
CA MET A 45 10.77 22.26 -2.66
C MET A 45 10.16 21.42 -1.55
N LYS A 46 10.79 20.30 -1.24
CA LYS A 46 10.42 19.40 -0.15
C LYS A 46 10.42 20.23 1.13
N PRO A 47 9.25 20.63 1.68
CA PRO A 47 9.27 21.53 2.82
C PRO A 47 10.03 20.90 3.98
N GLU A 48 10.83 21.69 4.70
CA GLU A 48 11.46 21.19 5.92
C GLU A 48 10.37 20.79 6.92
N LEU A 49 10.51 19.61 7.52
CA LEU A 49 9.59 19.17 8.55
C LEU A 49 9.77 20.04 9.80
N PRO A 50 8.69 20.63 10.34
CA PRO A 50 8.75 21.36 11.61
C PRO A 50 9.21 20.48 12.78
N PRO A 51 9.73 21.06 13.88
CA PRO A 51 10.20 20.29 15.06
C PRO A 51 9.19 19.32 15.67
N LEU A 52 7.88 19.56 15.49
CA LEU A 52 6.84 18.61 15.91
C LEU A 52 7.06 17.21 15.30
N PHE A 53 7.52 17.13 14.06
CA PHE A 53 7.73 15.85 13.39
C PHE A 53 8.92 15.07 13.98
N ASP A 54 9.94 15.73 14.53
CA ASP A 54 11.03 15.05 15.25
C ASP A 54 10.48 14.36 16.51
N ASP A 55 9.65 15.06 17.28
CA ASP A 55 9.01 14.52 18.48
C ASP A 55 8.02 13.40 18.12
N LEU A 56 7.19 13.61 17.10
CA LEU A 56 6.21 12.62 16.63
C LEU A 56 6.90 11.35 16.14
N GLU A 57 7.94 11.45 15.31
CA GLU A 57 8.66 10.29 14.79
C GLU A 57 9.29 9.49 15.94
N ARG A 58 9.96 10.19 16.88
CA ARG A 58 10.61 9.56 18.04
C ARG A 58 9.61 8.86 18.97
N ARG A 59 8.46 9.48 19.23
CA ARG A 59 7.39 8.89 20.07
C ARG A 59 6.71 7.72 19.40
N THR A 60 6.46 7.83 18.11
CA THR A 60 5.89 6.73 17.31
C THR A 60 6.87 5.54 17.27
N PHE A 61 8.18 5.79 17.18
CA PHE A 61 9.19 4.74 17.36
C PHE A 61 9.13 4.09 18.75
N GLN A 62 8.95 4.89 19.81
CA GLN A 62 8.86 4.38 21.18
C GLN A 62 7.68 3.43 21.38
N PHE A 63 6.56 3.59 20.65
CA PHE A 63 5.50 2.57 20.64
C PHE A 63 6.05 1.19 20.32
N PHE A 64 6.79 1.05 19.20
CA PHE A 64 7.33 -0.24 18.78
C PHE A 64 8.47 -0.72 19.67
N TRP A 65 9.25 0.19 20.23
CA TRP A 65 10.37 -0.17 21.10
C TRP A 65 9.93 -0.64 22.48
N ASP A 66 9.06 0.14 23.14
CA ASP A 66 8.67 -0.03 24.54
C ASP A 66 7.59 -1.11 24.70
N THR A 67 6.69 -1.26 23.71
CA THR A 67 5.54 -2.17 23.83
C THR A 67 5.78 -3.57 23.23
N THR A 68 6.82 -3.74 22.42
CA THR A 68 7.19 -5.07 21.91
C THR A 68 7.78 -5.92 23.04
N ASN A 69 7.27 -7.13 23.20
CA ASN A 69 7.75 -8.07 24.20
C ASN A 69 9.22 -8.44 23.95
N GLU A 70 10.10 -8.11 24.88
CA GLU A 70 11.55 -8.31 24.73
C GLU A 70 11.97 -9.79 24.75
N ILE A 71 11.11 -10.69 25.23
CA ILE A 71 11.41 -12.12 25.37
C ILE A 71 11.17 -12.87 24.07
N ASN A 72 10.08 -12.56 23.36
CA ASN A 72 9.66 -13.28 22.16
C ASN A 72 9.54 -12.39 20.91
N GLY A 73 9.71 -11.08 21.06
CA GLY A 73 9.66 -10.13 19.95
C GLY A 73 8.27 -9.88 19.36
N LEU A 74 7.20 -10.34 20.02
CA LEU A 74 5.81 -10.07 19.61
C LEU A 74 5.41 -8.63 19.97
N THR A 75 4.77 -7.96 19.02
CA THR A 75 4.30 -6.57 19.14
C THR A 75 2.77 -6.57 19.27
N PRO A 76 2.18 -5.81 20.21
CA PRO A 76 0.74 -5.78 20.39
C PRO A 76 0.01 -5.22 19.15
N ASP A 77 -1.23 -5.66 18.93
CA ASP A 77 -2.13 -5.01 17.95
C ASP A 77 -2.34 -3.54 18.29
N ARG A 78 -2.61 -3.30 19.58
CA ARG A 78 -2.90 -1.99 20.13
C ARG A 78 -2.40 -1.88 21.58
N TYR A 79 -2.27 -0.66 22.07
CA TYR A 79 -1.81 -0.39 23.43
C TYR A 79 -2.54 0.83 24.01
N PRO A 80 -2.93 0.83 25.31
CA PRO A 80 -2.65 -0.20 26.32
C PRO A 80 -3.70 -1.32 26.43
N SER A 81 -4.80 -1.28 25.65
CA SER A 81 -5.84 -2.31 25.72
C SER A 81 -5.51 -3.57 24.91
N ARG A 82 -6.28 -4.66 25.12
CA ARG A 82 -6.23 -5.96 24.42
C ARG A 82 -4.84 -6.64 24.39
N PRO A 83 -4.61 -7.68 25.21
CA PRO A 83 -3.27 -8.23 25.42
C PRO A 83 -2.85 -9.27 24.36
N PHE A 84 -3.18 -9.07 23.08
CA PHE A 84 -2.75 -9.95 22.00
C PHE A 84 -1.83 -9.23 21.00
N ALA A 85 -0.95 -10.00 20.38
CA ALA A 85 -0.05 -9.54 19.34
C ALA A 85 -0.73 -9.56 17.98
N SER A 86 -0.32 -8.65 17.08
CA SER A 86 -0.64 -8.74 15.66
C SER A 86 0.64 -8.95 14.86
N ILE A 87 0.59 -9.87 13.89
CA ILE A 87 1.75 -10.12 13.01
C ILE A 87 2.03 -8.93 12.08
N ALA A 88 1.00 -8.14 11.75
CA ALA A 88 1.19 -6.89 11.02
C ALA A 88 2.00 -5.87 11.85
N SER A 89 1.68 -5.74 13.15
CA SER A 89 2.45 -4.91 14.09
C SER A 89 3.91 -5.30 14.13
N VAL A 90 4.21 -6.61 14.11
CA VAL A 90 5.58 -7.12 14.09
C VAL A 90 6.29 -6.71 12.80
N GLY A 91 5.62 -6.73 11.64
CA GLY A 91 6.17 -6.24 10.38
C GLY A 91 6.61 -4.77 10.45
N PHE A 92 5.77 -3.91 11.03
CA PHE A 92 6.12 -2.52 11.30
C PHE A 92 7.24 -2.38 12.34
N ALA A 93 7.24 -3.18 13.41
CA ALA A 93 8.28 -3.14 14.44
C ALA A 93 9.67 -3.50 13.89
N LEU A 94 9.75 -4.54 13.04
CA LEU A 94 11.00 -4.92 12.36
C LEU A 94 11.55 -3.81 11.46
N THR A 95 10.68 -2.92 10.97
CA THR A 95 11.06 -1.72 10.21
C THR A 95 11.43 -0.56 11.12
N ALA A 96 10.75 -0.42 12.26
CA ALA A 96 11.00 0.62 13.25
C ALA A 96 12.40 0.51 13.88
N TYR A 97 12.94 -0.70 14.10
CA TYR A 97 14.24 -0.82 14.76
C TYR A 97 15.39 -0.19 13.95
N PRO A 98 15.55 -0.45 12.63
CA PRO A 98 16.50 0.29 11.83
C PRO A 98 16.27 1.80 11.77
N ILE A 99 15.02 2.27 11.75
CA ILE A 99 14.72 3.73 11.84
C ILE A 99 15.29 4.31 13.15
N GLY A 100 15.18 3.56 14.26
CA GLY A 100 15.79 3.94 15.53
C GLY A 100 17.31 3.96 15.54
N ILE A 101 17.96 3.11 14.74
CA ILE A 101 19.42 3.15 14.54
C ILE A 101 19.82 4.42 13.79
N GLU A 102 19.17 4.69 12.64
CA GLU A 102 19.50 5.84 11.78
C GLU A 102 19.28 7.18 12.49
N ASN A 103 18.33 7.24 13.42
CA ASN A 103 18.09 8.43 14.25
C ASN A 103 18.88 8.44 15.58
N GLY A 104 19.69 7.42 15.85
CA GLY A 104 20.50 7.33 17.08
C GLY A 104 19.70 7.16 18.38
N TRP A 105 18.44 6.69 18.30
CA TRP A 105 17.59 6.44 19.48
C TRP A 105 17.94 5.12 20.17
N VAL A 106 18.45 4.15 19.42
CA VAL A 106 18.96 2.87 19.92
C VAL A 106 20.27 2.53 19.23
N SER A 107 21.13 1.76 19.89
CA SER A 107 22.33 1.25 19.24
C SER A 107 22.00 0.14 18.24
N ARG A 108 22.85 -0.01 17.20
CA ARG A 108 22.75 -1.12 16.25
C ARG A 108 22.75 -2.49 16.93
N ASN A 109 23.53 -2.66 18.01
CA ASN A 109 23.55 -3.91 18.78
C ASN A 109 22.20 -4.22 19.43
N GLN A 110 21.57 -3.25 20.10
CA GLN A 110 20.25 -3.43 20.71
C GLN A 110 19.19 -3.79 19.66
N ALA A 111 19.22 -3.12 18.52
CA ALA A 111 18.31 -3.38 17.42
C ALA A 111 18.53 -4.78 16.78
N ILE A 112 19.79 -5.19 16.57
CA ILE A 112 20.15 -6.55 16.11
C ILE A 112 19.59 -7.61 17.06
N ASP A 113 19.80 -7.44 18.37
CA ASP A 113 19.38 -8.42 19.37
C ASP A 113 17.83 -8.52 19.40
N ARG A 114 17.12 -7.39 19.31
CA ARG A 114 15.65 -7.36 19.22
C ARG A 114 15.15 -7.99 17.93
N THR A 115 15.73 -7.64 16.77
CA THR A 115 15.39 -8.24 15.47
C THR A 115 15.61 -9.75 15.48
N LEU A 116 16.75 -10.24 15.97
CA LEU A 116 17.02 -11.68 16.05
C LEU A 116 16.05 -12.41 16.96
N THR A 117 15.69 -11.81 18.11
CA THR A 117 14.71 -12.39 19.03
C THR A 117 13.37 -12.61 18.32
N THR A 118 12.85 -11.58 17.63
CA THR A 118 11.63 -11.67 16.83
C THR A 118 11.76 -12.72 15.71
N LEU A 119 12.81 -12.69 14.90
CA LEU A 119 12.95 -13.60 13.76
C LEU A 119 13.11 -15.07 14.20
N LYS A 120 13.88 -15.34 15.26
CA LYS A 120 14.03 -16.68 15.84
C LYS A 120 12.71 -17.20 16.39
N PHE A 121 11.92 -16.34 17.03
CA PHE A 121 10.59 -16.70 17.48
C PHE A 121 9.75 -17.23 16.32
N PHE A 122 9.58 -16.46 15.25
CA PHE A 122 8.79 -16.88 14.07
C PHE A 122 9.37 -18.08 13.33
N ARG A 123 10.69 -18.29 13.37
CA ARG A 123 11.32 -19.50 12.82
C ARG A 123 10.94 -20.76 13.60
N ASP A 124 10.84 -20.65 14.92
CA ASP A 124 10.75 -21.79 15.83
C ASP A 124 9.30 -22.07 16.30
N VAL A 125 8.37 -21.13 16.09
CA VAL A 125 6.97 -21.32 16.50
C VAL A 125 6.32 -22.56 15.86
N PRO A 126 5.45 -23.28 16.59
CA PRO A 126 4.75 -24.42 16.02
C PRO A 126 3.79 -24.02 14.88
N MET A 127 3.99 -24.63 13.71
CA MET A 127 3.13 -24.49 12.53
C MET A 127 2.30 -25.76 12.29
N GLY A 128 1.08 -25.63 11.74
CA GLY A 128 0.25 -26.77 11.38
C GLY A 128 -1.24 -26.46 11.24
N PRO A 129 -2.04 -27.40 10.69
CA PRO A 129 -3.46 -27.20 10.40
C PRO A 129 -4.37 -27.37 11.64
N GLN A 130 -3.80 -27.62 12.82
CA GLN A 130 -4.56 -27.84 14.04
C GLN A 130 -5.30 -26.56 14.46
N ARG A 131 -6.50 -26.73 15.04
CA ARG A 131 -7.36 -25.62 15.48
C ARG A 131 -6.72 -24.71 16.54
N THR A 132 -5.88 -25.28 17.39
CA THR A 132 -5.24 -24.59 18.52
C THR A 132 -3.76 -24.95 18.62
N GLY A 133 -3.00 -24.13 19.35
CA GLY A 133 -1.59 -24.39 19.68
C GLY A 133 -0.60 -24.20 18.52
N LYS A 134 -1.01 -23.52 17.44
CA LYS A 134 -0.19 -23.20 16.27
C LYS A 134 -0.16 -21.70 16.03
N ALA A 135 0.96 -21.18 15.55
CA ALA A 135 1.12 -19.77 15.15
C ALA A 135 0.69 -19.53 13.69
N GLY A 136 0.62 -20.60 12.90
CA GLY A 136 0.30 -20.51 11.48
C GLY A 136 0.31 -21.86 10.78
N TYR A 137 0.13 -21.82 9.47
CA TYR A 137 0.08 -22.98 8.60
C TYR A 137 0.56 -22.59 7.20
N LYS A 138 1.27 -23.48 6.51
CA LYS A 138 1.73 -23.26 5.12
C LYS A 138 2.60 -22.00 4.93
N GLY A 139 3.34 -21.63 5.97
CA GLY A 139 4.16 -20.41 6.00
C GLY A 139 3.39 -19.12 6.21
N PHE A 140 2.05 -19.16 6.24
CA PHE A 140 1.21 -18.05 6.68
C PHE A 140 1.00 -18.09 8.18
N TYR A 141 0.68 -16.95 8.76
CA TYR A 141 0.46 -16.79 10.20
C TYR A 141 -0.96 -16.32 10.50
N TYR A 142 -1.44 -16.65 11.70
CA TYR A 142 -2.70 -16.09 12.19
C TYR A 142 -2.55 -14.60 12.46
N HIS A 143 -3.58 -13.82 12.10
CA HIS A 143 -3.61 -12.38 12.28
C HIS A 143 -3.20 -11.97 13.70
N PHE A 144 -3.85 -12.58 14.70
CA PHE A 144 -3.55 -12.35 16.11
C PHE A 144 -2.98 -13.60 16.81
N LEU A 145 -1.94 -13.35 17.59
CA LEU A 145 -1.26 -14.36 18.41
C LEU A 145 -1.37 -14.00 19.89
N ASP A 146 -1.44 -15.01 20.75
CA ASP A 146 -1.26 -14.85 22.18
C ASP A 146 0.11 -14.19 22.47
N MET A 147 0.11 -13.11 23.27
CA MET A 147 1.31 -12.28 23.46
C MET A 147 2.46 -13.00 24.19
N GLN A 148 2.18 -14.10 24.89
CA GLN A 148 3.19 -14.86 25.65
C GLN A 148 3.64 -16.10 24.88
N GLU A 149 2.69 -16.93 24.46
CA GLU A 149 2.95 -18.23 23.83
C GLU A 149 3.06 -18.15 22.29
N GLY A 150 2.50 -17.09 21.69
CA GLY A 150 2.40 -16.87 20.23
C GLY A 150 1.71 -17.97 19.44
N ARG A 151 0.79 -18.70 20.07
CA ARG A 151 -0.24 -19.48 19.37
C ARG A 151 -1.36 -18.57 18.90
N ARG A 152 -2.13 -19.00 17.90
CA ARG A 152 -3.40 -18.39 17.49
C ARG A 152 -4.22 -17.97 18.71
N TYR A 153 -4.59 -16.69 18.77
CA TYR A 153 -5.22 -16.13 19.96
C TYR A 153 -6.59 -16.75 20.25
N ASP A 154 -7.44 -16.92 19.23
CA ASP A 154 -8.79 -17.48 19.40
C ASP A 154 -9.34 -18.04 18.07
N SER A 155 -10.47 -18.78 18.11
CA SER A 155 -11.07 -19.45 16.95
C SER A 155 -11.66 -18.51 15.90
N TRP A 156 -11.90 -17.24 16.25
CA TRP A 156 -12.36 -16.22 15.31
C TRP A 156 -11.21 -15.55 14.54
N VAL A 157 -9.96 -15.85 14.89
CA VAL A 157 -8.77 -15.31 14.22
C VAL A 157 -8.41 -16.16 13.03
N GLU A 158 -8.43 -15.57 11.84
CA GLU A 158 -8.05 -16.19 10.58
C GLU A 158 -6.53 -16.30 10.42
N LEU A 159 -6.10 -17.30 9.66
CA LEU A 159 -4.82 -17.28 8.98
C LEU A 159 -4.92 -16.21 7.89
N SER A 160 -4.19 -15.10 8.03
CA SER A 160 -4.40 -13.91 7.20
C SER A 160 -3.32 -13.75 6.14
N SER A 161 -3.74 -13.56 4.89
CA SER A 161 -2.81 -13.37 3.79
C SER A 161 -2.21 -11.97 3.74
N VAL A 162 -2.99 -10.94 4.11
CA VAL A 162 -2.50 -9.54 4.15
C VAL A 162 -1.63 -9.28 5.36
N ASP A 163 -1.96 -9.82 6.53
CA ASP A 163 -1.13 -9.62 7.73
C ASP A 163 0.17 -10.42 7.65
N THR A 164 0.16 -11.60 7.00
CA THR A 164 1.39 -12.31 6.64
C THR A 164 2.22 -11.48 5.66
N ALA A 165 1.60 -10.83 4.68
CA ALA A 165 2.32 -9.96 3.76
C ALA A 165 2.97 -8.77 4.49
N LEU A 166 2.26 -8.09 5.38
CA LEU A 166 2.79 -7.00 6.22
C LEU A 166 3.98 -7.47 7.09
N LEU A 167 3.86 -8.64 7.73
CA LEU A 167 4.98 -9.27 8.45
C LEU A 167 6.18 -9.48 7.51
N MET A 168 5.96 -10.08 6.35
CA MET A 168 7.02 -10.38 5.39
C MET A 168 7.68 -9.13 4.82
N MET A 169 6.96 -8.01 4.63
CA MET A 169 7.57 -6.75 4.23
C MET A 169 8.59 -6.26 5.27
N GLY A 170 8.26 -6.35 6.56
CA GLY A 170 9.20 -6.04 7.65
C GLY A 170 10.38 -7.02 7.75
N VAL A 171 10.12 -8.32 7.56
CA VAL A 171 11.16 -9.36 7.53
C VAL A 171 12.15 -9.12 6.38
N LEU A 172 11.65 -8.83 5.18
CA LEU A 172 12.50 -8.54 4.01
C LEU A 172 13.21 -7.18 4.11
N PHE A 173 12.61 -6.21 4.80
CA PHE A 173 13.30 -4.97 5.13
C PHE A 173 14.50 -5.23 6.06
N ALA A 174 14.31 -6.00 7.13
CA ALA A 174 15.41 -6.41 8.00
C ALA A 174 16.49 -7.20 7.24
N GLN A 175 16.09 -8.10 6.34
CA GLN A 175 17.00 -8.82 5.45
C GLN A 175 17.88 -7.88 4.62
N SER A 176 17.30 -6.83 4.06
CA SER A 176 18.00 -5.88 3.18
C SER A 176 18.83 -4.84 3.95
N TYR A 177 18.42 -4.45 5.16
CA TYR A 177 19.09 -3.42 5.96
C TYR A 177 20.33 -3.94 6.71
N TYR A 178 20.24 -5.12 7.31
CA TYR A 178 21.35 -5.71 8.05
C TYR A 178 22.30 -6.42 7.07
N ASP A 179 23.19 -5.66 6.43
CA ASP A 179 24.13 -6.11 5.40
C ASP A 179 25.58 -6.25 5.89
N GLY A 180 25.83 -5.99 7.18
CA GLY A 180 27.15 -6.02 7.77
C GLY A 180 27.77 -7.42 7.89
N ASP A 181 29.05 -7.42 8.30
CA ASP A 181 29.86 -8.61 8.49
C ASP A 181 29.65 -9.34 9.83
N ASP A 182 28.93 -8.72 10.78
CA ASP A 182 28.57 -9.31 12.07
C ASP A 182 27.85 -10.66 11.84
N PRO A 183 28.28 -11.75 12.50
CA PRO A 183 27.61 -13.05 12.40
C PRO A 183 26.11 -13.01 12.72
N ARG A 184 25.68 -12.11 13.61
CA ARG A 184 24.26 -11.92 13.96
C ARG A 184 23.46 -11.32 12.81
N GLU A 185 24.04 -10.37 12.07
CA GLU A 185 23.39 -9.82 10.87
C GLU A 185 23.30 -10.87 9.76
N LYS A 186 24.34 -11.72 9.61
CA LYS A 186 24.28 -12.88 8.70
C LYS A 186 23.14 -13.83 9.08
N GLU A 187 22.95 -14.09 10.37
CA GLU A 187 21.84 -14.90 10.87
C GLU A 187 20.47 -14.25 10.60
N ILE A 188 20.33 -12.93 10.79
CA ILE A 188 19.10 -12.18 10.41
C ILE A 188 18.75 -12.44 8.95
N ARG A 189 19.71 -12.25 8.04
CA ARG A 189 19.48 -12.43 6.60
C ARG A 189 19.03 -13.86 6.25
N GLN A 190 19.64 -14.87 6.89
CA GLN A 190 19.32 -16.28 6.67
C GLN A 190 17.92 -16.66 7.19
N ILE A 191 17.55 -16.20 8.39
CA ILE A 191 16.24 -16.49 8.96
C ILE A 191 15.16 -15.79 8.13
N ALA A 192 15.36 -14.51 7.80
CA ALA A 192 14.42 -13.74 6.99
C ALA A 192 14.17 -14.39 5.61
N ASP A 193 15.25 -14.83 4.94
CA ASP A 193 15.17 -15.58 3.68
C ASP A 193 14.35 -16.87 3.82
N THR A 194 14.59 -17.61 4.90
CA THR A 194 13.92 -18.88 5.20
C THR A 194 12.42 -18.66 5.42
N LEU A 195 12.04 -17.68 6.26
CA LEU A 195 10.65 -17.37 6.57
C LEU A 195 9.87 -17.01 5.30
N TYR A 196 10.42 -16.12 4.47
CA TYR A 196 9.77 -15.72 3.23
C TYR A 196 9.63 -16.87 2.23
N LYS A 197 10.67 -17.71 2.10
CA LYS A 197 10.62 -18.90 1.23
C LYS A 197 9.61 -19.95 1.66
N GLN A 198 9.21 -19.97 2.93
CA GLN A 198 8.24 -20.94 3.44
C GLN A 198 6.79 -20.58 3.12
N VAL A 199 6.49 -19.34 2.74
CA VAL A 199 5.13 -18.89 2.40
C VAL A 199 4.67 -19.57 1.10
N ASP A 200 3.66 -20.43 1.19
CA ASP A 200 3.11 -21.24 0.09
C ASP A 200 1.99 -20.47 -0.65
N TRP A 201 2.34 -19.41 -1.39
CA TRP A 201 1.35 -18.53 -2.05
C TRP A 201 0.29 -19.24 -2.93
N PRO A 202 0.63 -20.26 -3.74
CA PRO A 202 -0.34 -21.00 -4.53
C PRO A 202 -1.38 -21.73 -3.68
N TRP A 203 -1.07 -22.09 -2.43
CA TRP A 203 -2.02 -22.74 -1.54
C TRP A 203 -3.22 -21.83 -1.19
N LEU A 204 -3.04 -20.50 -1.18
CA LEU A 204 -4.14 -19.55 -1.01
C LEU A 204 -4.91 -19.25 -2.32
N GLN A 205 -4.47 -19.74 -3.48
CA GLN A 205 -5.18 -19.57 -4.75
C GLN A 205 -6.31 -20.60 -4.94
N GLN A 206 -7.24 -20.69 -3.98
CA GLN A 206 -8.37 -21.61 -4.08
C GLN A 206 -9.28 -21.32 -5.27
N ARG A 207 -9.38 -20.05 -5.64
CA ARG A 207 -10.10 -19.54 -6.81
C ARG A 207 -9.10 -18.87 -7.74
N ALA A 208 -8.10 -19.64 -8.15
CA ALA A 208 -7.02 -19.18 -9.01
C ALA A 208 -7.55 -18.39 -10.22
N PRO A 209 -6.85 -17.30 -10.62
CA PRO A 209 -5.55 -16.85 -10.11
C PRO A 209 -5.65 -15.84 -8.94
N LEU A 210 -6.83 -15.65 -8.35
CA LEU A 210 -6.99 -14.77 -7.18
C LEU A 210 -6.44 -15.42 -5.91
N ILE A 211 -5.97 -14.58 -4.98
CA ILE A 211 -5.47 -15.01 -3.66
C ILE A 211 -6.58 -14.80 -2.61
N SER A 212 -6.91 -15.84 -1.86
CA SER A 212 -7.90 -15.76 -0.77
C SER A 212 -7.44 -14.82 0.35
N MET A 213 -8.41 -14.14 0.96
CA MET A 213 -8.14 -13.27 2.11
C MET A 213 -7.65 -14.06 3.34
N GLY A 214 -8.00 -15.33 3.46
CA GLY A 214 -7.53 -16.13 4.58
C GLY A 214 -8.16 -17.51 4.71
N TRP A 215 -7.86 -18.17 5.82
CA TRP A 215 -8.28 -19.53 6.09
C TRP A 215 -8.48 -19.79 7.60
N PHE A 216 -9.44 -20.66 7.91
CA PHE A 216 -9.73 -21.14 9.26
C PHE A 216 -9.53 -22.66 9.34
N PRO A 217 -8.86 -23.19 10.38
CA PRO A 217 -8.87 -24.63 10.70
C PRO A 217 -10.25 -25.24 10.82
N GLU A 218 -11.22 -24.45 11.27
CA GLU A 218 -12.57 -24.89 11.52
C GLU A 218 -13.34 -25.11 10.21
N ASN A 219 -13.20 -24.20 9.25
CA ASN A 219 -14.15 -24.05 8.13
C ASN A 219 -13.50 -23.95 6.75
N GLY A 220 -12.17 -23.95 6.65
CA GLY A 220 -11.48 -23.78 5.38
C GLY A 220 -11.28 -22.32 4.99
N PHE A 221 -11.21 -22.06 3.68
CA PHE A 221 -10.89 -20.74 3.14
C PHE A 221 -12.06 -19.76 3.25
N ILE A 222 -11.73 -18.49 3.44
CA ILE A 222 -12.71 -17.41 3.41
C ILE A 222 -13.28 -17.30 1.98
N ASP A 223 -14.57 -16.96 1.87
CA ASP A 223 -15.28 -16.84 0.58
C ASP A 223 -14.75 -15.69 -0.30
N HIS A 224 -14.10 -14.72 0.33
CA HIS A 224 -13.56 -13.53 -0.32
C HIS A 224 -12.10 -13.75 -0.77
N ASP A 225 -11.83 -13.26 -1.98
CA ASP A 225 -10.48 -13.09 -2.51
C ASP A 225 -10.12 -11.63 -2.62
N TRP A 226 -8.83 -11.36 -2.59
CA TRP A 226 -8.30 -10.05 -2.90
C TRP A 226 -8.56 -9.71 -4.38
N MET A 227 -9.42 -8.71 -4.62
CA MET A 227 -9.55 -7.97 -5.87
C MET A 227 -9.35 -6.48 -5.61
N GLY A 228 -8.59 -5.80 -6.46
CA GLY A 228 -8.24 -4.41 -6.22
C GLY A 228 -9.22 -3.42 -6.85
N TYR A 229 -9.12 -2.14 -6.53
CA TYR A 229 -8.02 -1.51 -5.80
C TYR A 229 -8.23 -1.44 -4.28
N ASN A 230 -7.23 -1.87 -3.49
CA ASN A 230 -7.16 -1.72 -2.03
C ASN A 230 -5.71 -1.95 -1.52
N GLU A 231 -5.51 -2.12 -0.22
CA GLU A 231 -4.22 -2.29 0.46
C GLU A 231 -3.38 -3.50 0.00
N ALA A 232 -3.99 -4.51 -0.63
CA ALA A 232 -3.38 -5.81 -0.88
C ALA A 232 -2.41 -5.87 -2.07
N MET A 233 -1.95 -4.75 -2.64
CA MET A 233 -0.92 -4.76 -3.69
C MET A 233 0.34 -5.53 -3.24
N MET A 234 0.80 -5.32 -2.00
CA MET A 234 1.96 -6.02 -1.45
C MET A 234 1.77 -7.55 -1.39
N VAL A 235 0.54 -8.04 -1.20
CA VAL A 235 0.22 -9.48 -1.18
C VAL A 235 0.61 -10.09 -2.52
N TYR A 236 0.16 -9.48 -3.62
CA TYR A 236 0.46 -9.96 -4.96
C TYR A 236 1.93 -9.76 -5.33
N ILE A 237 2.56 -8.65 -4.94
CA ILE A 237 3.99 -8.40 -5.23
C ILE A 237 4.87 -9.45 -4.55
N LEU A 238 4.61 -9.78 -3.27
CA LEU A 238 5.31 -10.85 -2.58
C LEU A 238 5.00 -12.22 -3.20
N ALA A 239 3.73 -12.52 -3.49
CA ALA A 239 3.36 -13.79 -4.12
C ALA A 239 4.06 -14.00 -5.47
N LEU A 240 4.18 -12.96 -6.29
CA LEU A 240 4.89 -13.00 -7.57
C LEU A 240 6.41 -13.06 -7.39
N GLY A 241 6.93 -12.40 -6.35
CA GLY A 241 8.34 -12.32 -6.02
C GLY A 241 8.89 -13.57 -5.32
N SER A 242 8.03 -14.50 -4.89
CA SER A 242 8.46 -15.70 -4.17
C SER A 242 9.37 -16.58 -5.04
N PRO A 243 10.55 -16.99 -4.55
CA PRO A 243 11.46 -17.84 -5.30
C PRO A 243 11.13 -19.34 -5.19
N SER A 244 10.28 -19.74 -4.24
CA SER A 244 9.95 -21.13 -3.91
C SER A 244 8.50 -21.50 -4.25
N HIS A 245 7.56 -20.58 -3.98
CA HIS A 245 6.13 -20.79 -4.24
C HIS A 245 5.54 -19.56 -4.95
N PRO A 246 5.97 -19.23 -6.18
CA PRO A 246 5.39 -18.09 -6.89
C PRO A 246 3.99 -18.40 -7.41
N VAL A 247 3.12 -17.40 -7.38
CA VAL A 247 1.91 -17.40 -8.22
C VAL A 247 2.28 -17.02 -9.66
N SER A 248 1.40 -17.36 -10.61
CA SER A 248 1.60 -17.01 -12.01
C SER A 248 1.38 -15.49 -12.26
N PRO A 249 2.09 -14.87 -13.23
CA PRO A 249 1.96 -13.43 -13.54
C PRO A 249 0.53 -12.94 -13.84
N ASP A 250 -0.35 -13.81 -14.32
CA ASP A 250 -1.76 -13.50 -14.57
C ASP A 250 -2.53 -13.11 -13.30
N ALA A 251 -2.04 -13.49 -12.12
CA ALA A 251 -2.58 -13.06 -10.83
C ALA A 251 -2.66 -11.52 -10.71
N TRP A 252 -1.64 -10.78 -11.16
CA TRP A 252 -1.67 -9.30 -11.15
C TRP A 252 -2.72 -8.75 -12.13
N THR A 253 -2.81 -9.37 -13.31
CA THR A 253 -3.79 -8.96 -14.32
C THR A 253 -5.22 -9.14 -13.84
N VAL A 254 -5.51 -10.24 -13.13
CA VAL A 254 -6.85 -10.47 -12.57
C VAL A 254 -7.10 -9.61 -11.33
N TRP A 255 -6.08 -9.36 -10.51
CA TRP A 255 -6.14 -8.41 -9.39
C TRP A 255 -6.57 -7.00 -9.83
N THR A 256 -6.01 -6.49 -10.95
CA THR A 256 -6.28 -5.14 -11.47
C THR A 256 -7.51 -5.05 -12.41
N ARG A 257 -8.25 -6.16 -12.62
CA ARG A 257 -9.31 -6.22 -13.64
C ARG A 257 -10.51 -5.32 -13.36
N THR A 258 -10.73 -4.97 -12.09
CA THR A 258 -11.89 -4.17 -11.63
C THR A 258 -11.60 -2.69 -11.49
N TYR A 259 -10.35 -2.25 -11.71
CA TYR A 259 -9.96 -0.86 -11.49
C TYR A 259 -10.79 0.17 -12.25
N ASP A 260 -11.30 -0.16 -13.44
CA ASP A 260 -12.14 0.78 -14.22
C ASP A 260 -13.49 1.06 -13.56
N ASN A 261 -13.90 0.22 -12.60
CA ASN A 261 -15.07 0.48 -11.81
C ASN A 261 -14.81 1.57 -10.74
N ASP A 262 -13.55 1.77 -10.35
CA ASP A 262 -13.15 2.63 -9.25
C ASP A 262 -12.26 3.80 -9.73
N TRP A 263 -11.98 3.91 -11.03
CA TRP A 263 -11.32 5.07 -11.64
C TRP A 263 -12.34 6.15 -12.00
N GLY A 264 -12.11 7.39 -11.56
CA GLY A 264 -12.97 8.52 -11.92
C GLY A 264 -12.60 9.80 -11.21
N VAL A 265 -13.49 10.80 -11.29
CA VAL A 265 -13.30 12.12 -10.68
C VAL A 265 -14.06 12.23 -9.37
N TYR A 266 -13.35 12.53 -8.28
CA TYR A 266 -13.93 12.81 -6.98
C TYR A 266 -13.22 14.00 -6.33
N GLN A 267 -14.00 14.97 -5.84
CA GLN A 267 -13.50 16.21 -5.22
C GLN A 267 -12.40 16.91 -6.04
N GLY A 268 -12.62 17.03 -7.36
CA GLY A 268 -11.70 17.69 -8.27
C GLY A 268 -10.47 16.86 -8.69
N GLN A 269 -10.32 15.63 -8.19
CA GLN A 269 -9.19 14.75 -8.51
C GLN A 269 -9.63 13.58 -9.39
N GLU A 270 -8.92 13.30 -10.48
CA GLU A 270 -9.10 12.07 -11.28
C GLU A 270 -8.10 11.01 -10.81
N TYR A 271 -8.58 9.87 -10.29
CA TYR A 271 -7.73 8.80 -9.75
C TYR A 271 -8.49 7.46 -9.58
N LEU A 272 -7.73 6.40 -9.31
CA LEU A 272 -8.20 5.09 -8.85
C LEU A 272 -8.57 5.18 -7.38
N SER A 273 -9.86 5.13 -7.07
CA SER A 273 -10.41 5.41 -5.75
C SER A 273 -10.46 4.17 -4.85
N PHE A 274 -10.12 4.39 -3.58
CA PHE A 274 -10.42 3.54 -2.44
C PHE A 274 -10.69 4.49 -1.28
N GLY A 275 -11.83 4.34 -0.61
CA GLY A 275 -12.35 5.37 0.31
C GLY A 275 -11.43 5.66 1.51
N PRO A 276 -11.04 4.64 2.28
CA PRO A 276 -10.09 4.78 3.39
C PRO A 276 -8.67 5.06 2.91
N LEU A 277 -7.96 6.01 3.51
CA LEU A 277 -6.63 6.38 3.01
C LEU A 277 -5.55 5.29 3.17
N PHE A 278 -5.72 4.35 4.11
CA PHE A 278 -4.72 3.30 4.33
C PHE A 278 -4.46 2.42 3.09
N GLY A 279 -5.45 2.23 2.22
CA GLY A 279 -5.27 1.48 0.97
C GLY A 279 -4.32 2.14 -0.02
N HIS A 280 -4.14 3.46 0.08
CA HIS A 280 -3.17 4.24 -0.68
C HIS A 280 -1.81 4.35 0.03
N GLN A 281 -1.67 3.78 1.23
CA GLN A 281 -0.52 4.00 2.11
C GLN A 281 0.25 2.71 2.41
N TYR A 282 -0.41 1.62 2.80
CA TYR A 282 0.29 0.46 3.36
C TYR A 282 1.32 -0.15 2.40
N SER A 283 0.98 -0.33 1.12
CA SER A 283 1.96 -0.84 0.15
C SER A 283 3.08 0.17 -0.14
N HIS A 284 2.79 1.46 -0.02
CA HIS A 284 3.78 2.54 -0.15
C HIS A 284 4.73 2.67 1.02
N VAL A 285 4.45 2.06 2.19
CA VAL A 285 5.39 2.09 3.33
C VAL A 285 6.75 1.54 2.92
N TRP A 286 6.75 0.41 2.21
CA TRP A 286 7.97 -0.29 1.84
C TRP A 286 8.32 -0.21 0.36
N ILE A 287 7.33 -0.01 -0.53
CA ILE A 287 7.57 -0.02 -1.98
C ILE A 287 7.50 1.41 -2.51
N ASP A 288 8.60 1.86 -3.10
CA ASP A 288 8.66 3.13 -3.80
C ASP A 288 7.99 3.01 -5.17
N PHE A 289 6.73 3.46 -5.27
CA PHE A 289 6.02 3.49 -6.55
C PHE A 289 6.25 4.79 -7.35
N ARG A 290 7.23 5.63 -6.96
CA ARG A 290 7.67 6.73 -7.82
C ARG A 290 8.35 6.15 -9.05
N ASP A 291 8.06 6.76 -10.19
CA ASP A 291 8.72 6.51 -11.48
C ASP A 291 8.57 5.08 -12.05
N ILE A 292 7.75 4.22 -11.43
CA ILE A 292 7.42 2.88 -11.94
C ILE A 292 5.93 2.75 -12.24
N GLN A 293 5.60 2.05 -13.32
CA GLN A 293 4.22 1.85 -13.76
C GLN A 293 4.00 0.40 -14.19
N ASP A 294 2.87 -0.18 -13.80
CA ASP A 294 2.34 -1.38 -14.44
C ASP A 294 1.55 -1.03 -15.72
N ALA A 295 0.95 -2.03 -16.36
CA ALA A 295 0.17 -1.81 -17.59
C ALA A 295 -1.01 -0.84 -17.37
N TYR A 296 -1.70 -0.94 -16.24
CA TYR A 296 -2.85 -0.08 -15.96
C TYR A 296 -2.44 1.38 -15.78
N MET A 297 -1.40 1.62 -14.99
CA MET A 297 -0.96 2.99 -14.71
C MET A 297 -0.31 3.64 -15.94
N ARG A 298 0.34 2.87 -16.83
CA ARG A 298 0.78 3.35 -18.15
C ARG A 298 -0.38 3.77 -19.06
N GLU A 299 -1.46 2.98 -19.11
CA GLU A 299 -2.68 3.32 -19.86
C GLU A 299 -3.25 4.68 -19.38
N ARG A 300 -3.21 4.91 -18.06
CA ARG A 300 -3.70 6.15 -17.44
C ARG A 300 -2.72 7.32 -17.52
N GLY A 301 -1.46 7.09 -17.87
CA GLY A 301 -0.40 8.12 -17.82
C GLY A 301 -0.12 8.60 -16.39
N SER A 302 -0.19 7.71 -15.40
CA SER A 302 -0.02 8.01 -13.98
C SER A 302 0.88 6.99 -13.29
N THR A 303 1.23 7.17 -12.02
CA THR A 303 1.86 6.14 -11.17
C THR A 303 0.97 5.89 -9.96
N TYR A 304 1.17 4.78 -9.25
CA TYR A 304 0.48 4.58 -7.97
C TYR A 304 0.84 5.69 -6.95
N PHE A 305 2.06 6.25 -7.01
CA PHE A 305 2.43 7.39 -6.17
C PHE A 305 1.59 8.64 -6.46
N LEU A 306 1.40 8.99 -7.74
CA LEU A 306 0.54 10.11 -8.12
C LEU A 306 -0.93 9.82 -7.83
N ASN A 307 -1.36 8.57 -7.96
CA ASN A 307 -2.69 8.14 -7.55
C ASN A 307 -2.96 8.41 -6.07
N SER A 308 -2.03 8.02 -5.19
CA SER A 308 -2.12 8.22 -3.75
C SER A 308 -2.07 9.71 -3.36
N ARG A 309 -1.32 10.53 -4.12
CA ARG A 309 -1.38 11.99 -3.99
C ARG A 309 -2.77 12.52 -4.32
N SER A 310 -3.35 12.12 -5.44
CA SER A 310 -4.72 12.51 -5.79
C SER A 310 -5.74 12.06 -4.74
N ALA A 311 -5.59 10.88 -4.15
CA ALA A 311 -6.45 10.40 -3.07
C ALA A 311 -6.36 11.27 -1.81
N ALA A 312 -5.15 11.64 -1.37
CA ALA A 312 -4.94 12.52 -0.22
C ALA A 312 -5.56 13.91 -0.45
N LEU A 313 -5.33 14.50 -1.63
CA LEU A 313 -5.92 15.78 -2.01
C LEU A 313 -7.45 15.70 -2.06
N ALA A 314 -8.02 14.64 -2.66
CA ALA A 314 -9.46 14.46 -2.75
C ALA A 314 -10.12 14.34 -1.36
N GLN A 315 -9.46 13.66 -0.42
CA GLN A 315 -9.99 13.52 0.94
C GLN A 315 -9.93 14.83 1.73
N ARG A 316 -8.85 15.61 1.57
CA ARG A 316 -8.77 16.96 2.13
C ARG A 316 -9.89 17.86 1.58
N GLU A 317 -10.12 17.84 0.27
CA GLU A 317 -11.22 18.59 -0.35
C GLU A 317 -12.60 18.12 0.13
N TYR A 318 -12.78 16.81 0.37
CA TYR A 318 -13.99 16.31 1.03
C TYR A 318 -14.19 16.92 2.43
N ALA A 319 -13.13 17.00 3.23
CA ALA A 319 -13.19 17.60 4.56
C ALA A 319 -13.46 19.11 4.52
N ILE A 320 -12.94 19.83 3.52
CA ILE A 320 -13.26 21.25 3.28
C ILE A 320 -14.73 21.41 2.89
N ALA A 321 -15.23 20.58 1.98
CA ALA A 321 -16.63 20.59 1.57
C ALA A 321 -17.58 20.23 2.73
N ASN A 322 -17.13 19.36 3.64
CA ASN A 322 -17.83 18.93 4.85
C ASN A 322 -19.34 18.68 4.62
N PRO A 323 -19.73 17.78 3.69
CA PRO A 323 -21.12 17.61 3.30
C PRO A 323 -22.02 17.14 4.45
N MET A 324 -21.43 16.53 5.48
CA MET A 324 -22.12 16.03 6.66
C MET A 324 -22.25 17.07 7.79
N ASN A 325 -21.64 18.25 7.62
CA ASN A 325 -21.62 19.36 8.56
C ASN A 325 -20.99 19.02 9.92
N TRP A 326 -19.99 18.13 9.95
CA TRP A 326 -19.25 17.77 11.15
C TRP A 326 -18.53 18.96 11.77
N LYS A 327 -18.35 18.93 13.08
CA LYS A 327 -17.66 19.98 13.81
C LYS A 327 -16.19 20.00 13.38
N GLU A 328 -15.72 21.18 13.03
CA GLU A 328 -14.29 21.51 12.83
C GLU A 328 -13.57 20.81 11.67
N TYR A 329 -14.23 19.97 10.88
CA TYR A 329 -13.71 19.50 9.59
C TYR A 329 -13.29 20.69 8.72
N GLY A 330 -12.18 20.55 8.01
CA GLY A 330 -11.73 21.56 7.08
C GLY A 330 -10.33 21.31 6.57
N GLU A 331 -9.73 22.37 6.03
CA GLU A 331 -8.43 22.37 5.34
C GLU A 331 -7.30 21.66 6.12
N ASN A 332 -7.26 21.87 7.43
CA ASN A 332 -6.21 21.38 8.32
C ASN A 332 -6.71 20.38 9.38
N VAL A 333 -7.95 19.92 9.26
CA VAL A 333 -8.57 18.95 10.17
C VAL A 333 -9.34 17.95 9.30
N TRP A 334 -8.61 16.93 8.85
CA TRP A 334 -9.07 15.90 7.93
C TRP A 334 -8.30 14.60 8.18
N GLY A 335 -8.83 13.49 7.68
CA GLY A 335 -8.22 12.17 7.85
C GLY A 335 -9.25 11.08 8.12
N LEU A 336 -9.75 10.44 7.08
CA LEU A 336 -10.67 9.31 7.11
C LEU A 336 -9.91 8.04 6.72
N THR A 337 -9.83 7.11 7.67
CA THR A 337 -9.31 5.77 7.46
C THR A 337 -9.96 4.80 8.44
N ALA A 338 -9.71 3.50 8.27
CA ALA A 338 -10.05 2.51 9.29
C ALA A 338 -9.43 2.90 10.63
N SER A 339 -10.24 2.92 11.69
CA SER A 339 -9.83 3.39 13.02
C SER A 339 -10.90 3.04 14.07
N ASP A 340 -10.56 3.15 15.34
CA ASP A 340 -11.51 3.18 16.44
C ASP A 340 -12.49 4.37 16.27
N GLY A 341 -13.64 4.25 16.92
CA GLY A 341 -14.67 5.28 16.97
C GLY A 341 -15.46 5.20 18.26
N PRO A 342 -16.36 6.17 18.51
CA PRO A 342 -16.95 6.37 19.83
C PRO A 342 -17.81 5.21 20.32
N GLN A 343 -18.78 4.77 19.51
CA GLN A 343 -19.75 3.75 19.87
C GLN A 343 -20.57 3.35 18.64
N ASN A 344 -21.05 2.10 18.60
CA ASN A 344 -22.11 1.70 17.66
C ASN A 344 -23.45 2.24 18.14
N THR A 345 -23.88 3.39 17.61
CA THR A 345 -25.10 4.08 18.03
C THR A 345 -25.65 4.99 16.93
N THR A 346 -26.92 5.39 17.06
CA THR A 346 -27.52 6.43 16.23
C THR A 346 -27.85 7.61 17.13
N GLN A 347 -27.39 8.80 16.79
CA GLN A 347 -27.63 10.02 17.56
C GLN A 347 -28.08 11.16 16.65
N GLU A 348 -28.88 12.07 17.20
CA GLU A 348 -29.21 13.31 16.50
C GLU A 348 -27.98 14.23 16.49
N TYR A 349 -27.56 14.67 15.31
CA TYR A 349 -26.51 15.67 15.13
C TYR A 349 -26.99 16.72 14.14
N ARG A 350 -27.11 17.98 14.60
CA ARG A 350 -27.57 19.13 13.81
C ARG A 350 -28.91 18.87 13.09
N GLY A 351 -29.87 18.27 13.79
CA GLY A 351 -31.22 18.00 13.26
C GLY A 351 -31.34 16.76 12.37
N GLU A 352 -30.26 16.01 12.15
CA GLU A 352 -30.28 14.75 11.38
C GLU A 352 -29.85 13.56 12.24
N GLN A 353 -30.45 12.40 12.01
CA GLN A 353 -30.00 11.16 12.64
C GLN A 353 -28.73 10.66 11.95
N ARG A 354 -27.66 10.50 12.74
CA ARG A 354 -26.35 10.05 12.26
C ARG A 354 -25.96 8.74 12.92
N GLN A 355 -25.44 7.82 12.12
CA GLN A 355 -24.86 6.58 12.62
C GLN A 355 -23.40 6.83 13.01
N PHE A 356 -23.06 6.48 14.24
CA PHE A 356 -21.69 6.37 14.73
C PHE A 356 -21.31 4.90 14.83
N ARG A 357 -20.04 4.59 14.56
CA ARG A 357 -19.51 3.24 14.69
C ARG A 357 -18.36 3.22 15.69
N HIS A 358 -18.12 2.02 16.23
CA HIS A 358 -16.93 1.71 17.00
C HIS A 358 -15.73 1.61 16.05
N TYR A 359 -15.00 0.49 16.02
CA TYR A 359 -14.04 0.26 14.94
C TYR A 359 -14.75 0.12 13.58
N SER A 360 -14.37 0.93 12.59
CA SER A 360 -14.96 0.88 11.25
C SER A 360 -13.98 1.39 10.20
N SER A 361 -14.09 0.85 9.00
CA SER A 361 -13.48 1.43 7.81
C SER A 361 -14.19 2.75 7.47
N ARG A 362 -13.52 3.88 7.66
CA ARG A 362 -14.00 5.24 7.29
C ARG A 362 -13.28 5.70 6.04
N GLY A 363 -13.97 6.42 5.18
CA GLY A 363 -13.43 6.78 3.88
C GLY A 363 -14.32 7.71 3.08
N ALA A 364 -13.67 8.40 2.13
CA ALA A 364 -14.30 9.30 1.18
C ALA A 364 -13.64 9.11 -0.21
N GLY A 365 -14.45 8.75 -1.20
CA GLY A 365 -14.05 8.38 -2.54
C GLY A 365 -15.26 8.16 -3.46
N LEU A 366 -15.04 7.50 -4.60
CA LEU A 366 -16.13 7.19 -5.54
C LEU A 366 -17.08 6.11 -4.99
N ARG A 367 -16.55 5.21 -4.16
CA ARG A 367 -17.25 4.10 -3.53
C ARG A 367 -16.71 3.89 -2.12
N GLU A 368 -17.44 3.08 -1.34
CA GLU A 368 -17.07 2.72 0.03
C GLU A 368 -16.90 3.96 0.93
N ASN A 369 -17.93 4.81 0.90
CA ASN A 369 -17.97 6.05 1.67
C ASN A 369 -18.68 5.83 3.00
N PHE A 370 -17.96 6.05 4.09
CA PHE A 370 -18.54 6.13 5.42
C PHE A 370 -17.79 7.17 6.23
N ASP A 371 -18.54 8.17 6.71
CA ASP A 371 -18.04 9.26 7.53
C ASP A 371 -19.04 9.53 8.66
N ASP A 372 -18.59 9.33 9.90
CA ASP A 372 -19.34 9.58 11.13
C ASP A 372 -18.75 10.73 11.95
N GLY A 373 -17.90 11.57 11.34
CA GLY A 373 -17.26 12.70 12.02
C GLY A 373 -15.98 12.32 12.78
N THR A 374 -15.55 11.06 12.72
CA THR A 374 -14.32 10.59 13.38
C THR A 374 -13.13 10.72 12.45
N ILE A 375 -12.09 11.41 12.93
CA ILE A 375 -10.83 11.67 12.24
C ILE A 375 -9.73 10.80 12.85
N ALA A 376 -8.93 10.17 11.99
CA ALA A 376 -7.75 9.40 12.36
C ALA A 376 -6.49 10.13 11.87
N PRO A 377 -5.61 10.61 12.77
CA PRO A 377 -4.40 11.36 12.39
C PRO A 377 -3.50 10.64 11.39
N THR A 378 -3.41 9.30 11.45
CA THR A 378 -2.59 8.52 10.51
C THR A 378 -2.98 8.73 9.04
N ALA A 379 -4.27 8.97 8.74
CA ALA A 379 -4.73 9.18 7.36
C ALA A 379 -4.03 10.39 6.72
N ALA A 380 -3.99 11.52 7.44
CA ALA A 380 -3.30 12.72 6.97
C ALA A 380 -1.78 12.55 7.09
N ILE A 381 -1.27 12.21 8.27
CA ILE A 381 0.17 12.20 8.57
C ILE A 381 0.94 11.22 7.68
N SER A 382 0.42 10.01 7.48
CA SER A 382 1.05 8.98 6.64
C SER A 382 1.00 9.31 5.16
N SER A 383 0.30 10.39 4.76
CA SER A 383 0.28 10.91 3.39
C SER A 383 1.36 11.98 3.14
N VAL A 384 2.25 12.26 4.11
CA VAL A 384 3.28 13.32 4.02
C VAL A 384 4.20 13.19 2.80
N VAL A 385 4.47 11.96 2.35
CA VAL A 385 5.27 11.72 1.13
C VAL A 385 4.55 12.12 -0.15
N PHE A 386 3.21 12.15 -0.14
CA PHE A 386 2.40 12.41 -1.33
C PHE A 386 2.04 13.89 -1.47
N ALA A 387 1.64 14.54 -0.37
CA ALA A 387 1.16 15.92 -0.33
C ALA A 387 1.69 16.67 0.91
N PRO A 388 3.01 16.82 1.07
CA PRO A 388 3.60 17.44 2.27
C PRO A 388 3.07 18.86 2.54
N GLU A 389 2.79 19.61 1.49
CA GLU A 389 2.23 20.96 1.55
C GLU A 389 0.88 21.04 2.28
N GLU A 390 0.11 19.95 2.27
CA GLU A 390 -1.19 19.87 2.96
C GLU A 390 -1.12 19.11 4.28
N VAL A 391 -0.25 18.11 4.35
CA VAL A 391 -0.12 17.25 5.53
C VAL A 391 0.59 17.97 6.68
N ILE A 392 1.62 18.77 6.38
CA ILE A 392 2.37 19.50 7.41
C ILE A 392 1.46 20.49 8.16
N PRO A 393 0.70 21.39 7.48
CA PRO A 393 -0.27 22.27 8.15
C PRO A 393 -1.34 21.51 8.92
N ALA A 394 -1.89 20.43 8.36
CA ALA A 394 -2.91 19.61 9.05
C ALA A 394 -2.38 18.99 10.35
N THR A 395 -1.15 18.45 10.32
CA THR A 395 -0.51 17.86 11.49
C THR A 395 -0.29 18.89 12.60
N LEU A 396 0.22 20.08 12.22
CA LEU A 396 0.44 21.18 13.15
C LEU A 396 -0.87 21.68 13.78
N GLU A 397 -1.93 21.84 12.99
CA GLU A 397 -3.21 22.34 13.49
C GLU A 397 -3.91 21.31 14.38
N MET A 398 -3.87 20.01 14.02
CA MET A 398 -4.40 18.94 14.88
C MET A 398 -3.68 18.91 16.23
N HIS A 399 -2.33 18.99 16.25
CA HIS A 399 -1.57 19.08 17.49
C HIS A 399 -1.89 20.35 18.27
N LYS A 400 -1.95 21.51 17.62
CA LYS A 400 -2.22 22.80 18.26
C LYS A 400 -3.61 22.86 18.90
N ARG A 401 -4.63 22.33 18.23
CA ARG A 401 -6.03 22.39 18.70
C ARG A 401 -6.38 21.32 19.71
N TYR A 402 -5.87 20.11 19.50
CA TYR A 402 -6.37 18.92 20.19
C TYR A 402 -5.27 18.18 20.96
N GLY A 403 -4.01 18.59 20.81
CA GLY A 403 -2.84 17.86 21.32
C GLY A 403 -2.83 17.63 22.82
N ASP A 404 -3.52 18.45 23.61
CA ASP A 404 -3.64 18.26 25.06
C ASP A 404 -4.50 17.04 25.45
N TYR A 405 -5.23 16.42 24.51
CA TYR A 405 -5.98 15.18 24.75
C TYR A 405 -5.87 14.11 23.65
N ILE A 406 -5.37 14.43 22.46
CA ILE A 406 -5.13 13.44 21.38
C ILE A 406 -3.65 13.10 21.19
N TYR A 407 -2.71 13.81 21.82
CA TYR A 407 -1.27 13.57 21.70
C TYR A 407 -0.69 13.18 23.06
N SER A 408 0.04 12.06 23.15
CA SER A 408 0.48 11.49 24.43
C SER A 408 1.83 10.77 24.28
N SER A 409 2.04 9.69 25.04
CA SER A 409 3.34 9.01 25.20
C SER A 409 3.95 8.60 23.87
N TYR A 410 3.14 8.04 22.98
CA TYR A 410 3.59 7.53 21.68
C TYR A 410 3.12 8.36 20.48
N GLY A 411 2.90 9.66 20.68
CA GLY A 411 2.43 10.57 19.64
C GLY A 411 0.90 10.66 19.65
N PHE A 412 0.30 10.79 18.46
CA PHE A 412 -1.15 10.83 18.32
C PHE A 412 -1.81 9.51 18.72
N LEU A 413 -2.91 9.59 19.47
CA LEU A 413 -3.84 8.47 19.67
C LEU A 413 -4.57 8.16 18.35
N ASP A 414 -5.17 6.98 18.30
CA ASP A 414 -5.72 6.40 17.07
C ASP A 414 -6.69 7.33 16.31
N SER A 415 -7.66 7.89 17.03
CA SER A 415 -8.69 8.74 16.42
C SER A 415 -9.40 9.66 17.42
N PHE A 416 -10.11 10.65 16.91
CA PHE A 416 -10.95 11.56 17.68
C PHE A 416 -12.17 12.01 16.88
N ASN A 417 -13.24 12.40 17.57
CA ASN A 417 -14.48 12.87 16.96
C ASN A 417 -15.01 14.10 17.73
N PRO A 418 -14.72 15.32 17.25
CA PRO A 418 -15.19 16.55 17.88
C PRO A 418 -16.71 16.69 17.92
N SER A 419 -17.42 16.00 17.02
CA SER A 419 -18.88 16.05 16.89
C SER A 419 -19.61 15.16 17.92
N PHE A 420 -18.90 14.23 18.55
CA PHE A 420 -19.48 13.27 19.49
C PHE A 420 -19.42 13.77 20.94
N ASN A 421 -20.49 14.42 21.41
CA ASN A 421 -20.59 14.92 22.79
C ASN A 421 -21.90 14.47 23.46
N TYR A 422 -22.16 13.16 23.39
CA TYR A 422 -23.38 12.55 23.90
C TYR A 422 -23.15 11.91 25.27
N ASP A 423 -24.08 12.13 26.20
CA ASP A 423 -24.10 11.47 27.51
C ASP A 423 -24.68 10.05 27.38
N ILE A 424 -23.87 9.15 26.83
CA ILE A 424 -24.20 7.73 26.68
C ILE A 424 -23.04 6.85 27.14
N PRO A 425 -23.30 5.60 27.55
CA PRO A 425 -22.23 4.65 27.83
C PRO A 425 -21.36 4.38 26.60
N ILE A 426 -20.05 4.60 26.72
CA ILE A 426 -19.04 4.26 25.71
C ILE A 426 -18.23 3.04 26.17
N LYS A 427 -17.81 2.21 25.20
CA LYS A 427 -17.01 1.00 25.47
C LYS A 427 -15.51 1.26 25.51
N THR A 428 -15.03 2.16 24.66
CA THR A 428 -13.62 2.56 24.57
C THR A 428 -13.51 4.06 24.34
N GLY A 429 -12.31 4.60 24.53
CA GLY A 429 -12.08 6.04 24.47
C GLY A 429 -12.69 6.78 25.66
N ARG A 430 -12.76 8.10 25.53
CA ARG A 430 -13.37 9.01 26.51
C ARG A 430 -13.98 10.21 25.80
N VAL A 431 -15.06 10.76 26.36
CA VAL A 431 -15.58 12.07 25.95
C VAL A 431 -14.88 13.13 26.79
N VAL A 432 -14.26 14.09 26.12
CA VAL A 432 -13.69 15.29 26.73
C VAL A 432 -14.76 16.39 26.69
N PRO A 433 -15.15 16.96 27.85
CA PRO A 433 -16.22 17.95 27.92
C PRO A 433 -16.03 19.08 26.90
N ASP A 434 -17.08 19.37 26.13
CA ASP A 434 -17.15 20.38 25.06
C ASP A 434 -16.19 20.18 23.86
N ARG A 435 -15.41 19.11 23.86
CA ARG A 435 -14.37 18.83 22.86
C ARG A 435 -14.59 17.54 22.06
N GLY A 436 -15.50 16.68 22.52
CA GLY A 436 -15.92 15.48 21.81
C GLY A 436 -15.22 14.21 22.29
N TRP A 437 -15.28 13.14 21.49
CA TRP A 437 -14.69 11.85 21.85
C TRP A 437 -13.25 11.71 21.36
N VAL A 438 -12.44 10.96 22.09
CA VAL A 438 -11.07 10.57 21.70
C VAL A 438 -10.82 9.11 22.06
N ALA A 439 -10.11 8.38 21.19
CA ALA A 439 -9.66 7.02 21.44
C ALA A 439 -8.75 6.94 22.69
N SER A 440 -8.64 5.75 23.27
CA SER A 440 -7.71 5.50 24.40
C SER A 440 -6.43 4.82 23.96
N ASP A 441 -6.45 4.17 22.80
CA ASP A 441 -5.38 3.30 22.34
C ASP A 441 -4.57 3.95 21.22
N TYR A 442 -3.36 3.41 21.05
CA TYR A 442 -2.58 3.43 19.83
C TYR A 442 -2.79 2.12 19.11
N ILE A 443 -2.99 2.14 17.80
CA ILE A 443 -3.06 0.94 16.97
C ILE A 443 -1.80 0.85 16.12
N ALA A 444 -1.12 -0.30 16.14
CA ALA A 444 0.18 -0.44 15.51
C ALA A 444 0.16 -0.23 14.00
N ILE A 445 -0.91 -0.65 13.32
CA ILE A 445 -1.09 -0.47 11.87
C ILE A 445 -1.38 0.99 11.49
N ASP A 446 -1.72 1.84 12.46
CA ASP A 446 -1.87 3.29 12.27
C ASP A 446 -0.59 4.04 12.64
N GLN A 447 0.11 3.60 13.70
CA GLN A 447 1.42 4.14 14.11
C GLN A 447 2.55 3.79 13.12
N GLY A 448 2.52 2.58 12.54
CA GLY A 448 3.56 2.09 11.63
C GLY A 448 3.74 2.99 10.42
N PRO A 449 2.69 3.25 9.64
CA PRO A 449 2.71 4.18 8.52
C PRO A 449 3.16 5.59 8.92
N ILE A 450 2.73 6.12 10.08
CA ILE A 450 3.18 7.44 10.56
C ILE A 450 4.71 7.48 10.64
N LEU A 451 5.31 6.52 11.35
CA LEU A 451 6.76 6.45 11.53
C LEU A 451 7.47 6.29 10.18
N THR A 452 7.06 5.31 9.39
CA THR A 452 7.77 4.94 8.16
C THR A 452 7.64 5.98 7.06
N MET A 453 6.49 6.65 6.95
CA MET A 453 6.26 7.66 5.92
C MET A 453 6.94 8.97 6.29
N ILE A 454 7.11 9.31 7.58
CA ILE A 454 7.98 10.41 8.01
C ILE A 454 9.44 10.09 7.67
N ALA A 455 9.92 8.87 7.95
CA ALA A 455 11.27 8.46 7.61
C ALA A 455 11.53 8.50 6.09
N ASN A 456 10.64 7.91 5.28
CA ASN A 456 10.69 8.00 3.82
C ASN A 456 10.62 9.46 3.34
N TYR A 457 9.76 10.27 3.96
CA TYR A 457 9.74 11.68 3.63
C TYR A 457 11.09 12.31 3.91
N ARG A 458 11.77 12.06 5.03
CA ARG A 458 13.06 12.70 5.36
C ARG A 458 14.15 12.37 4.35
N ASN A 459 14.32 11.11 4.00
CA ASN A 459 15.50 10.65 3.26
C ASN A 459 15.29 9.38 2.43
N ASP A 460 14.05 9.03 2.09
CA ASP A 460 13.69 7.83 1.32
C ASP A 460 14.22 6.51 1.94
N PHE A 461 14.52 6.50 3.25
CA PHE A 461 15.28 5.41 3.88
C PHE A 461 14.68 4.01 3.68
N VAL A 462 13.39 3.82 4.00
CA VAL A 462 12.76 2.49 3.89
C VAL A 462 12.72 2.06 2.43
N TRP A 463 12.38 2.99 1.54
CA TRP A 463 12.38 2.78 0.10
C TRP A 463 13.74 2.38 -0.45
N ASP A 464 14.81 3.11 -0.10
CA ASP A 464 16.15 2.85 -0.65
C ASP A 464 16.73 1.51 -0.18
N VAL A 465 16.37 1.06 1.02
CA VAL A 465 16.66 -0.31 1.47
C VAL A 465 15.86 -1.33 0.64
N MET A 466 14.56 -1.11 0.45
CA MET A 466 13.68 -2.08 -0.21
C MET A 466 13.89 -2.17 -1.73
N LYS A 467 14.33 -1.10 -2.38
CA LYS A 467 14.73 -1.11 -3.81
C LYS A 467 15.83 -2.12 -4.13
N LYS A 468 16.64 -2.48 -3.13
CA LYS A 468 17.73 -3.48 -3.23
C LYS A 468 17.22 -4.92 -3.05
N ASN A 469 16.02 -5.13 -2.50
CA ASN A 469 15.52 -6.46 -2.21
C ASN A 469 15.20 -7.21 -3.52
N PRO A 470 15.84 -8.36 -3.80
CA PRO A 470 15.67 -9.06 -5.07
C PRO A 470 14.26 -9.63 -5.25
N TYR A 471 13.56 -9.98 -4.17
CA TYR A 471 12.22 -10.54 -4.23
C TYR A 471 11.17 -9.48 -4.56
N ILE A 472 11.30 -8.28 -3.98
CA ILE A 472 10.42 -7.15 -4.30
C ILE A 472 10.59 -6.73 -5.76
N ARG A 473 11.85 -6.57 -6.22
CA ARG A 473 12.15 -6.29 -7.64
C ARG A 473 11.51 -7.34 -8.55
N LYS A 474 11.72 -8.62 -8.23
CA LYS A 474 11.19 -9.72 -9.06
C LYS A 474 9.66 -9.75 -9.09
N GLY A 475 9.01 -9.46 -7.97
CA GLY A 475 7.56 -9.37 -7.86
C GLY A 475 6.99 -8.25 -8.72
N LEU A 476 7.58 -7.06 -8.65
CA LEU A 476 7.21 -5.90 -9.47
C LEU A 476 7.40 -6.19 -10.97
N GLU A 477 8.55 -6.72 -11.37
CA GLU A 477 8.81 -7.11 -12.76
C GLU A 477 7.77 -8.13 -13.28
N ARG A 478 7.42 -9.13 -12.47
CA ARG A 478 6.40 -10.14 -12.81
C ARG A 478 4.98 -9.59 -12.83
N ALA A 479 4.70 -8.55 -12.05
CA ALA A 479 3.46 -7.77 -12.14
C ALA A 479 3.43 -6.83 -13.36
N GLY A 480 4.50 -6.77 -14.16
CA GLY A 480 4.57 -5.93 -15.36
C GLY A 480 4.91 -4.48 -15.09
N PHE A 481 5.45 -4.18 -13.89
CA PHE A 481 6.04 -2.88 -13.60
C PHE A 481 7.34 -2.70 -14.38
N SER A 482 7.55 -1.48 -14.85
CA SER A 482 8.79 -1.05 -15.50
C SER A 482 9.01 0.46 -15.29
N GLY A 483 10.19 0.94 -15.65
CA GLY A 483 10.59 2.34 -15.49
C GLY A 483 11.43 2.60 -14.24
N GLY A 484 11.79 3.87 -14.02
CA GLY A 484 12.39 4.37 -12.79
C GLY A 484 13.55 3.53 -12.27
N TRP A 485 13.50 3.22 -10.97
CA TRP A 485 14.53 2.45 -10.24
C TRP A 485 14.50 0.94 -10.55
N LEU A 486 13.48 0.45 -11.26
CA LEU A 486 13.42 -0.93 -11.74
C LEU A 486 14.23 -1.12 -13.04
N ALA A 487 14.50 -0.05 -13.78
CA ALA A 487 15.33 -0.12 -14.98
C ALA A 487 16.78 -0.56 -14.66
N PRO A 488 17.50 -1.18 -15.61
CA PRO A 488 18.92 -1.48 -15.44
C PRO A 488 19.74 -0.26 -15.01
N GLU A 489 20.76 -0.50 -14.19
CA GLU A 489 21.67 0.57 -13.76
C GLU A 489 22.29 1.27 -14.99
N GLY A 490 22.26 2.61 -15.00
CA GLY A 490 22.76 3.42 -16.11
C GLY A 490 21.77 3.65 -17.25
N SER A 491 20.58 3.03 -17.23
CA SER A 491 19.50 3.31 -18.19
C SER A 491 18.39 4.20 -17.63
N PHE A 492 18.65 4.91 -16.52
CA PHE A 492 17.67 5.83 -15.93
C PHE A 492 17.37 6.95 -16.91
N GLN A 493 16.12 7.03 -17.34
CA GLN A 493 15.55 8.22 -17.93
C GLN A 493 14.42 8.69 -17.01
N PRO A 494 14.29 10.01 -16.78
CA PRO A 494 13.12 10.54 -16.10
C PRO A 494 11.84 9.95 -16.72
N LEU A 495 10.92 9.48 -15.88
CA LEU A 495 9.67 8.91 -16.39
C LEU A 495 8.85 10.02 -17.06
N GLU A 496 8.71 9.94 -18.39
CA GLU A 496 7.74 10.76 -19.10
C GLU A 496 6.35 10.13 -18.98
N LEU A 497 5.47 10.79 -18.24
CA LEU A 497 4.09 10.36 -18.08
C LEU A 497 3.31 10.62 -19.37
N GLN A 498 3.26 9.62 -20.24
CA GLN A 498 2.45 9.62 -21.44
C GLN A 498 1.47 8.46 -21.38
N LYS A 499 0.22 8.70 -21.80
CA LYS A 499 -0.78 7.63 -21.93
C LYS A 499 -0.32 6.65 -23.02
N ASP A 500 -0.20 5.38 -22.67
CA ASP A 500 0.14 4.33 -23.62
C ASP A 500 -1.14 3.63 -24.11
N GLU A 501 -1.63 4.02 -25.30
CA GLU A 501 -2.82 3.43 -25.93
C GLU A 501 -2.66 1.92 -26.20
N LYS A 502 -1.43 1.40 -26.32
CA LYS A 502 -1.17 -0.03 -26.52
C LYS A 502 -1.24 -0.81 -25.21
N ALA A 503 -1.04 -0.16 -24.06
CA ALA A 503 -1.13 -0.81 -22.75
C ALA A 503 -2.54 -1.35 -22.47
N ALA A 504 -3.58 -0.63 -22.90
CA ALA A 504 -4.98 -1.08 -22.82
C ALA A 504 -5.21 -2.40 -23.58
N ALA A 505 -4.66 -2.51 -24.80
CA ALA A 505 -4.78 -3.73 -25.61
C ALA A 505 -4.04 -4.91 -24.98
N ALA A 506 -2.83 -4.69 -24.45
CA ALA A 506 -2.06 -5.73 -23.76
C ALA A 506 -2.78 -6.23 -22.49
N ARG A 507 -3.36 -5.32 -21.70
CA ARG A 507 -4.17 -5.66 -20.52
C ARG A 507 -5.42 -6.46 -20.91
N ALA A 508 -6.13 -6.05 -21.96
CA ALA A 508 -7.31 -6.75 -22.45
C ALA A 508 -7.02 -8.20 -22.88
N VAL A 509 -5.89 -8.42 -23.55
CA VAL A 509 -5.41 -9.77 -23.92
C VAL A 509 -5.10 -10.59 -22.67
N GLY A 510 -4.35 -10.04 -21.72
CA GLY A 510 -4.03 -10.75 -20.47
C GLY A 510 -5.28 -11.13 -19.66
N ILE A 511 -6.30 -10.27 -19.61
CA ILE A 511 -7.59 -10.59 -18.97
C ILE A 511 -8.29 -11.74 -19.70
N ALA A 512 -8.28 -11.75 -21.03
CA ALA A 512 -8.90 -12.81 -21.82
C ALA A 512 -8.20 -14.17 -21.63
N GLU A 513 -6.86 -14.18 -21.63
CA GLU A 513 -6.05 -15.37 -21.38
C GLU A 513 -6.30 -15.93 -19.97
N SER A 514 -6.34 -15.06 -18.95
CA SER A 514 -6.63 -15.45 -17.57
C SER A 514 -8.02 -16.10 -17.43
N ARG A 515 -9.04 -15.55 -18.12
CA ARG A 515 -10.39 -16.13 -18.14
C ARG A 515 -10.41 -17.50 -18.82
N ALA A 516 -9.63 -17.67 -19.90
CA ALA A 516 -9.51 -18.94 -20.58
C ALA A 516 -8.82 -20.00 -19.70
N ALA A 517 -7.75 -19.63 -19.00
CA ALA A 517 -7.04 -20.50 -18.05
C ALA A 517 -7.96 -20.94 -16.90
N ALA A 518 -8.66 -19.99 -16.25
CA ALA A 518 -9.61 -20.29 -15.18
C ALA A 518 -10.77 -21.20 -15.64
N ALA A 519 -11.30 -20.97 -16.84
CA ALA A 519 -12.35 -21.83 -17.41
C ALA A 519 -11.86 -23.26 -17.69
N GLN A 520 -10.59 -23.41 -18.10
CA GLN A 520 -9.98 -24.72 -18.32
C GLN A 520 -9.74 -25.46 -16.99
N GLU A 521 -9.29 -24.75 -15.96
CA GLU A 521 -9.07 -25.32 -14.63
C GLU A 521 -10.39 -25.75 -13.97
N GLN A 522 -11.45 -24.95 -14.07
CA GLN A 522 -12.79 -25.32 -13.62
C GLN A 522 -13.32 -26.57 -14.31
N LYS A 523 -13.10 -26.70 -15.64
CA LYS A 523 -13.44 -27.92 -16.39
C LYS A 523 -12.64 -29.13 -15.91
N ASN A 524 -11.35 -28.96 -15.65
CA ASN A 524 -10.49 -30.03 -15.15
C ASN A 524 -10.91 -30.49 -13.74
N ASN A 525 -11.29 -29.58 -12.86
CA ASN A 525 -11.77 -29.90 -11.50
C ASN A 525 -13.17 -30.54 -11.51
N ALA A 526 -14.07 -30.09 -12.38
CA ALA A 526 -15.37 -30.74 -12.58
C ALA A 526 -15.21 -32.18 -13.10
N ASN A 527 -14.27 -32.42 -14.01
CA ASN A 527 -13.97 -33.76 -14.55
C ASN A 527 -13.27 -34.67 -13.53
N ARG A 528 -12.50 -34.12 -12.59
CA ARG A 528 -11.91 -34.89 -11.47
C ARG A 528 -12.95 -35.33 -10.46
N ASN A 529 -13.95 -34.48 -10.16
CA ASN A 529 -15.03 -34.82 -9.22
C ASN A 529 -16.05 -35.80 -9.79
N THR A 530 -16.21 -35.91 -11.12
CA THR A 530 -17.08 -36.91 -11.76
C THR A 530 -16.39 -38.27 -11.98
N GLY A 531 -15.06 -38.35 -11.81
CA GLY A 531 -14.26 -39.57 -11.97
C GLY A 531 -14.10 -40.43 -10.71
N GLN A 532 -14.52 -39.96 -9.52
CA GLN A 532 -14.46 -40.73 -8.26
C GLN A 532 -15.74 -41.52 -7.95
N GLY A 533 -16.71 -41.52 -8.86
CA GLY A 533 -17.96 -42.28 -8.74
C GLY A 533 -18.09 -43.37 -9.80
N LYS A 534 -17.15 -44.32 -9.85
CA LYS A 534 -17.36 -45.64 -10.48
C LYS A 534 -16.62 -46.72 -9.74
#